data_AF-A0A353VVE6-F1
#
_entry.id   AF-A0A353VVE6-F1
#
_cell.length_a   1.000
_cell.length_b   1.000
_cell.length_c   1.000
_cell.angle_alpha   90.00
_cell.angle_beta   90.00
_cell.angle_gamma   90.00
#
_symmetry.space_group_name_H-M   'P 1'
#
loop_
_entity.id
_entity.type
_entity.pdbx_description
1 polymer ?
#
loop_
_entity_poly.entity_id
_entity_poly.type
_entity_poly.pdbx_seq_one_letter_code
_entity_poly.pdbx_strand_id
1 'polypeptide(L)'
;MSRISFMSKLVNFFIKLNILLFSFSVFNIYATTKSSIDYKTLFESFVIPGHGVLTMNVPKIWNYNFTTTGIDQPPIITFYNLDKDKEEIYQLNLSVLWEDGFQRNILSPEYIYSLVEKTGRQALNGSDESELILKKIIGQNGSGYWFNLSDSSAGPGEYQFLTQGALAVGELLLIFSLFSNDNESILQEAALKTIMSAEHHHRKDV
;
A
#
# COMPACT_ATOMS: atom_id res chain seq x y z
N MET A 1 40.04 4.90 33.91
CA MET A 1 41.04 5.29 32.88
C MET A 1 40.26 5.84 31.69
N SER A 2 39.92 7.13 31.62
CA SER A 2 40.76 8.31 31.31
C SER A 2 41.42 8.28 29.93
N ARG A 3 40.89 9.11 29.02
CA ARG A 3 41.57 10.20 28.29
C ARG A 3 40.50 10.90 27.44
N ILE A 4 39.92 12.03 27.87
CA ILE A 4 40.47 13.39 27.83
C ILE A 4 40.92 13.78 26.42
N SER A 5 40.34 14.89 25.94
CA SER A 5 40.98 15.98 25.17
C SER A 5 40.21 16.29 23.88
N PHE A 6 39.79 17.50 23.49
CA PHE A 6 39.97 18.86 24.00
C PHE A 6 39.30 19.79 22.98
N MET A 7 38.60 20.82 23.45
CA MET A 7 38.20 21.95 22.61
C MET A 7 39.45 22.72 22.14
N SER A 8 39.62 23.00 20.85
CA SER A 8 40.30 24.22 20.37
C SER A 8 39.90 24.50 18.91
N LYS A 9 39.10 25.53 18.62
CA LYS A 9 39.50 26.92 18.38
C LYS A 9 40.58 27.12 17.30
N LEU A 10 40.20 28.00 16.35
CA LEU A 10 41.02 28.88 15.51
C LEU A 10 41.66 28.28 14.25
N VAL A 11 41.23 28.74 13.08
CA VAL A 11 42.04 29.61 12.22
C VAL A 11 41.12 30.53 11.39
N ASN A 12 41.25 31.83 11.61
CA ASN A 12 40.69 32.92 10.81
C ASN A 12 41.47 33.07 9.48
N PHE A 13 40.79 33.43 8.39
CA PHE A 13 41.41 34.28 7.35
C PHE A 13 40.37 35.24 6.74
N PHE A 14 40.76 36.52 6.75
CA PHE A 14 39.98 37.72 6.42
C PHE A 14 39.67 37.85 4.90
N ILE A 15 38.66 38.65 4.53
CA ILE A 15 38.80 39.97 3.83
C ILE A 15 37.44 40.45 3.19
N LYS A 16 36.99 41.63 3.67
CA LYS A 16 36.26 42.77 3.03
C LYS A 16 34.87 42.62 2.36
N LEU A 17 33.85 43.13 3.09
CA LEU A 17 33.04 44.34 2.81
C LEU A 17 32.76 44.80 1.35
N ASN A 18 31.50 44.70 0.88
CA ASN A 18 30.60 45.84 0.54
C ASN A 18 29.30 45.41 -0.21
N ILE A 19 28.16 45.94 0.27
CA ILE A 19 26.97 46.43 -0.46
C ILE A 19 26.14 45.41 -1.27
N LEU A 20 24.89 45.14 -0.87
CA LEU A 20 23.67 45.87 -1.29
C LEU A 20 22.44 45.19 -0.67
N LEU A 21 21.53 45.97 -0.10
CA LEU A 21 20.23 45.52 0.38
C LEU A 21 19.43 44.96 -0.80
N PHE A 22 19.24 43.64 -0.86
CA PHE A 22 18.16 43.03 -1.61
C PHE A 22 17.22 42.37 -0.62
N SER A 23 16.06 42.98 -0.45
CA SER A 23 14.89 42.38 0.16
C SER A 23 14.50 41.14 -0.66
N PHE A 24 15.04 39.98 -0.33
CA PHE A 24 14.46 38.71 -0.76
C PHE A 24 13.48 38.29 0.32
N SER A 25 12.20 38.47 -0.01
CA SER A 25 11.08 37.78 0.61
C SER A 25 11.45 36.33 0.90
N VAL A 26 11.39 35.95 2.17
CA VAL A 26 11.46 34.55 2.60
C VAL A 26 10.23 33.87 2.01
N PHE A 27 10.38 33.28 0.82
CA PHE A 27 9.49 32.21 0.44
C PHE A 27 9.81 31.05 1.39
N ASN A 28 8.96 30.86 2.39
CA ASN A 28 8.81 29.55 3.03
C ASN A 28 8.34 28.60 1.94
N ILE A 29 9.28 28.07 1.16
CA ILE A 29 9.04 26.89 0.35
C ILE A 29 9.03 25.76 1.37
N TYR A 30 7.85 25.44 1.89
CA TYR A 30 7.59 24.09 2.37
C TYR A 30 7.78 23.19 1.15
N ALA A 31 9.01 22.69 0.97
CA ALA A 31 9.25 21.59 0.07
C ALA A 31 8.60 20.37 0.71
N THR A 32 7.31 20.16 0.43
CA THR A 32 6.72 18.82 0.51
C THR A 32 7.39 18.01 -0.58
N THR A 33 8.54 17.44 -0.27
CA THR A 33 9.21 16.45 -1.11
C THR A 33 8.26 15.26 -1.16
N LYS A 34 7.39 15.21 -2.16
CA LYS A 34 6.62 14.02 -2.49
C LYS A 34 7.66 12.98 -2.87
N SER A 35 7.97 12.08 -1.94
CA SER A 35 8.94 11.02 -2.12
C SER A 35 8.47 10.07 -3.21
N SER A 36 8.74 10.39 -4.47
CA SER A 36 8.55 9.48 -5.59
C SER A 36 9.72 8.49 -5.59
N ILE A 37 9.72 7.54 -4.66
CA ILE A 37 10.64 6.43 -4.77
C ILE A 37 10.09 5.53 -5.87
N ASP A 38 10.82 5.53 -6.98
CA ASP A 38 10.58 4.69 -8.15
C ASP A 38 11.17 3.30 -7.87
N TYR A 39 10.43 2.46 -7.15
CA TYR A 39 10.80 1.06 -6.99
C TYR A 39 10.70 0.39 -8.36
N LYS A 40 11.77 -0.27 -8.80
CA LYS A 40 11.68 -1.13 -10.00
C LYS A 40 10.59 -2.17 -9.78
N THR A 41 9.60 -2.19 -10.66
CA THR A 41 8.55 -3.19 -10.68
C THR A 41 8.87 -4.32 -11.66
N LEU A 42 8.27 -5.47 -11.42
CA LEU A 42 8.17 -6.59 -12.34
C LEU A 42 6.71 -6.72 -12.77
N PHE A 43 6.51 -7.10 -14.02
CA PHE A 43 5.19 -7.46 -14.52
C PHE A 43 4.91 -8.91 -14.15
N GLU A 44 3.98 -9.11 -13.23
CA GLU A 44 3.57 -10.44 -12.76
C GLU A 44 2.22 -10.84 -13.35
N SER A 45 2.03 -12.14 -13.58
CA SER A 45 0.84 -12.70 -14.22
C SER A 45 0.33 -13.90 -13.43
N PHE A 46 -0.92 -13.84 -13.00
CA PHE A 46 -1.60 -14.86 -12.20
C PHE A 46 -2.77 -15.44 -13.01
N VAL A 47 -2.72 -16.74 -13.29
CA VAL A 47 -3.83 -17.44 -13.95
C VAL A 47 -4.95 -17.62 -12.93
N ILE A 48 -6.12 -17.06 -13.21
CA ILE A 48 -7.33 -17.24 -12.41
C ILE A 48 -8.13 -18.37 -13.07
N PRO A 49 -8.19 -19.58 -12.49
CA PRO A 49 -8.83 -20.73 -13.13
C PRO A 49 -10.27 -20.41 -13.54
N GLY A 50 -10.61 -20.62 -14.82
CA GLY A 50 -11.96 -20.31 -15.34
C GLY A 50 -12.25 -18.83 -15.60
N HIS A 51 -11.40 -17.90 -15.12
CA HIS A 51 -11.69 -16.46 -15.15
C HIS A 51 -10.57 -15.62 -15.80
N GLY A 52 -9.68 -16.24 -16.58
CA GLY A 52 -8.65 -15.53 -17.35
C GLY A 52 -7.37 -15.27 -16.56
N VAL A 53 -6.76 -14.11 -16.78
CA VAL A 53 -5.44 -13.77 -16.21
C VAL A 53 -5.51 -12.40 -15.54
N LEU A 54 -4.99 -12.32 -14.31
CA LEU A 54 -4.74 -11.08 -13.59
C LEU A 54 -3.27 -10.69 -13.77
N THR A 55 -2.99 -9.49 -14.25
CA THR A 55 -1.63 -8.95 -14.38
C THR A 55 -1.44 -7.73 -13.51
N MET A 56 -0.26 -7.53 -12.95
CA MET A 56 0.04 -6.41 -12.04
C MET A 56 1.52 -6.02 -12.11
N ASN A 57 1.82 -4.75 -11.81
CA ASN A 57 3.18 -4.27 -11.57
C ASN A 57 3.53 -4.42 -10.09
N VAL A 58 4.37 -5.40 -9.77
CA VAL A 58 4.77 -5.75 -8.39
C VAL A 58 6.18 -5.23 -8.11
N PRO A 59 6.44 -4.54 -6.98
CA PRO A 59 7.79 -4.15 -6.60
C PRO A 59 8.75 -5.35 -6.57
N LYS A 60 9.91 -5.25 -7.22
CA LYS A 60 10.88 -6.36 -7.34
C LYS A 60 11.40 -6.88 -6.00
N ILE A 61 11.32 -6.04 -4.96
CA ILE A 61 11.75 -6.37 -3.60
C ILE A 61 10.72 -7.24 -2.85
N TRP A 62 9.54 -7.48 -3.43
CA TRP A 62 8.46 -8.24 -2.82
C TRP A 62 8.56 -9.71 -3.18
N ASN A 63 8.41 -10.58 -2.18
CA ASN A 63 8.18 -12.00 -2.39
C ASN A 63 6.67 -12.24 -2.46
N TYR A 64 6.24 -13.34 -3.07
CA TYR A 64 4.84 -13.72 -3.07
C TYR A 64 4.60 -15.23 -3.05
N ASN A 65 3.50 -15.61 -2.42
CA ASN A 65 2.90 -16.94 -2.49
C ASN A 65 1.56 -16.83 -3.21
N PHE A 66 1.31 -17.73 -4.16
CA PHE A 66 0.04 -17.83 -4.86
C PHE A 66 -0.61 -19.17 -4.55
N THR A 67 -1.74 -19.13 -3.83
CA THR A 67 -2.46 -20.34 -3.43
C THR A 67 -3.75 -20.44 -4.22
N THR A 68 -3.94 -21.58 -4.89
CA THR A 68 -5.21 -21.98 -5.50
C THR A 68 -5.66 -23.28 -4.82
N THR A 69 -6.91 -23.35 -4.39
CA THR A 69 -7.48 -24.52 -3.70
C THR A 69 -8.51 -25.27 -4.55
N GLY A 70 -8.77 -24.81 -5.77
CA GLY A 70 -9.70 -25.42 -6.74
C GLY A 70 -10.12 -24.43 -7.82
N ILE A 71 -10.96 -24.87 -8.77
CA ILE A 71 -11.51 -24.00 -9.84
C ILE A 71 -12.54 -23.01 -9.26
N ASP A 72 -13.31 -23.43 -8.26
CA ASP A 72 -14.43 -22.64 -7.70
C ASP A 72 -14.06 -21.89 -6.40
N GLN A 73 -12.77 -21.81 -6.04
CA GLN A 73 -12.31 -21.12 -4.83
C GLN A 73 -11.46 -19.90 -5.18
N PRO A 74 -11.71 -18.73 -4.57
CA PRO A 74 -10.93 -17.51 -4.78
C PRO A 74 -9.46 -17.79 -4.52
N PRO A 75 -8.58 -17.52 -5.48
CA PRO A 75 -7.17 -17.54 -5.18
C PRO A 75 -6.84 -16.43 -4.19
N ILE A 76 -5.85 -16.73 -3.36
CA ILE A 76 -5.23 -15.74 -2.47
C ILE A 76 -3.80 -15.57 -2.93
N ILE A 77 -3.44 -14.33 -3.28
CA ILE A 77 -2.06 -13.93 -3.51
C ILE A 77 -1.59 -13.22 -2.24
N THR A 78 -0.53 -13.72 -1.62
CA THR A 78 0.10 -13.08 -0.46
C THR A 78 1.45 -12.53 -0.86
N PHE A 79 1.62 -11.21 -0.82
CA PHE A 79 2.91 -10.55 -0.99
C PHE A 79 3.51 -10.22 0.39
N TYR A 80 4.82 -10.34 0.53
CA TYR A 80 5.51 -10.04 1.79
C TYR A 80 6.97 -9.58 1.58
N ASN A 81 7.48 -8.71 2.48
CA ASN A 81 8.92 -8.44 2.60
C ASN A 81 9.42 -9.05 3.88
N LEU A 82 10.69 -9.42 3.83
CA LEU A 82 11.45 -9.78 5.00
C LEU A 82 12.49 -8.69 5.27
N ASP A 83 12.75 -8.40 6.53
CA ASP A 83 13.88 -7.57 6.91
C ASP A 83 15.21 -8.36 6.83
N LYS A 84 16.28 -7.74 7.33
CA LYS A 84 17.63 -8.35 7.36
C LYS A 84 17.70 -9.61 8.22
N ASP A 85 16.85 -9.72 9.23
CA ASP A 85 16.79 -10.81 10.20
C ASP A 85 15.75 -11.88 9.77
N LYS A 86 15.15 -11.69 8.58
CA LYS A 86 14.13 -12.52 7.95
C LYS A 86 12.75 -12.47 8.63
N GLU A 87 12.49 -11.42 9.38
CA GLU A 87 11.18 -11.16 9.97
C GLU A 87 10.29 -10.44 8.96
N GLU A 88 9.01 -10.81 8.92
CA GLU A 88 8.05 -10.20 8.02
C GLU A 88 7.70 -8.79 8.50
N ILE A 89 7.94 -7.79 7.65
CA ILE A 89 7.69 -6.38 7.98
C ILE A 89 6.46 -5.82 7.27
N TYR A 90 5.93 -6.56 6.30
CA TYR A 90 4.66 -6.28 5.67
C TYR A 90 4.04 -7.56 5.11
N GLN A 91 2.72 -7.61 5.13
CA GLN A 91 1.94 -8.64 4.44
C GLN A 91 0.78 -8.01 3.69
N LEU A 92 0.69 -8.23 2.38
CA LEU A 92 -0.47 -7.89 1.56
C LEU A 92 -1.16 -9.19 1.13
N ASN A 93 -2.37 -9.40 1.63
CA ASN A 93 -3.26 -10.46 1.17
C ASN A 93 -4.22 -9.90 0.13
N LEU A 94 -4.32 -10.59 -1.01
CA LEU A 94 -5.18 -10.23 -2.14
C LEU A 94 -6.07 -11.42 -2.49
N SER A 95 -7.36 -11.30 -2.19
CA SER A 95 -8.39 -12.26 -2.61
C SER A 95 -9.03 -11.81 -3.91
N VAL A 96 -9.17 -12.74 -4.86
CA VAL A 96 -9.74 -12.47 -6.19
C VAL A 96 -11.11 -13.14 -6.32
N LEU A 97 -12.17 -12.36 -6.46
CA LEU A 97 -13.55 -12.83 -6.56
C LEU A 97 -14.15 -12.50 -7.94
N TRP A 98 -15.22 -13.20 -8.31
CA TRP A 98 -16.00 -13.00 -9.53
C TRP A 98 -17.49 -13.27 -9.26
N GLU A 99 -18.37 -12.83 -10.16
CA GLU A 99 -19.83 -12.94 -9.96
C GLU A 99 -20.36 -14.38 -9.97
N ASP A 100 -19.88 -15.21 -10.91
CA ASP A 100 -20.29 -16.61 -11.13
C ASP A 100 -19.69 -17.60 -10.11
N GLY A 101 -19.82 -17.30 -8.83
CA GLY A 101 -19.36 -18.17 -7.73
C GLY A 101 -19.61 -17.61 -6.33
N PHE A 102 -19.77 -16.28 -6.21
CA PHE A 102 -19.90 -15.61 -4.92
C PHE A 102 -21.24 -14.91 -4.73
N GLN A 103 -21.52 -13.90 -5.56
CA GLN A 103 -22.72 -13.09 -5.45
C GLN A 103 -22.89 -12.26 -6.74
N ARG A 104 -24.11 -11.92 -7.12
CA ARG A 104 -24.36 -11.03 -8.27
C ARG A 104 -23.99 -9.58 -7.93
N ASN A 105 -23.55 -8.81 -8.92
CA ASN A 105 -23.26 -7.38 -8.85
C ASN A 105 -22.13 -6.98 -7.89
N ILE A 106 -21.18 -7.87 -7.62
CA ILE A 106 -20.07 -7.57 -6.70
C ILE A 106 -19.12 -6.49 -7.24
N LEU A 107 -19.20 -6.18 -8.53
CA LEU A 107 -18.41 -5.16 -9.20
C LEU A 107 -19.07 -3.77 -9.18
N SER A 108 -20.32 -3.67 -8.70
CA SER A 108 -21.03 -2.39 -8.65
C SER A 108 -20.38 -1.44 -7.63
N PRO A 109 -20.29 -0.13 -7.93
CA PRO A 109 -19.73 0.86 -7.00
C PRO A 109 -20.42 0.85 -5.63
N GLU A 110 -21.73 0.63 -5.60
CA GLU A 110 -22.56 0.58 -4.39
C GLU A 110 -22.21 -0.63 -3.54
N TYR A 111 -22.04 -1.80 -4.16
CA TYR A 111 -21.61 -3.01 -3.45
C TYR A 111 -20.21 -2.84 -2.87
N ILE A 112 -19.26 -2.35 -3.67
CA ILE A 112 -17.87 -2.16 -3.24
C ILE A 112 -17.79 -1.17 -2.08
N TYR A 113 -18.51 -0.04 -2.16
CA TYR A 113 -18.58 0.92 -1.07
C TYR A 113 -19.15 0.27 0.20
N SER A 114 -20.29 -0.42 0.09
CA SER A 114 -20.95 -1.05 1.24
C SER A 114 -20.08 -2.15 1.88
N LEU A 115 -19.39 -2.95 1.07
CA LEU A 115 -18.46 -3.97 1.53
C LEU A 115 -17.34 -3.36 2.39
N VAL A 116 -16.66 -2.34 1.84
CA VAL A 116 -15.52 -1.69 2.51
C VAL A 116 -15.97 -0.89 3.73
N GLU A 117 -17.13 -0.23 3.66
CA GLU A 117 -17.69 0.47 4.82
C GLU A 117 -18.01 -0.50 5.95
N LYS A 118 -18.66 -1.63 5.64
CA LYS A 118 -19.06 -2.61 6.64
C LYS A 118 -17.84 -3.22 7.33
N THR A 119 -16.83 -3.65 6.57
CA THR A 119 -15.60 -4.21 7.16
C THR A 119 -14.82 -3.16 7.95
N GLY A 120 -14.75 -1.92 7.44
CA GLY A 120 -14.12 -0.81 8.15
C GLY A 120 -14.80 -0.47 9.47
N ARG A 121 -16.13 -0.47 9.53
CA ARG A 121 -16.88 -0.26 10.78
C ARG A 121 -16.66 -1.37 11.80
N GLN A 122 -16.42 -2.59 11.34
CA GLN A 122 -16.06 -3.70 12.22
C GLN A 122 -14.66 -3.51 12.79
N ALA A 123 -13.69 -3.17 11.94
CA ALA A 123 -12.31 -2.89 12.34
C ALA A 123 -12.19 -1.67 13.28
N LEU A 124 -13.00 -0.62 13.06
CA LEU A 124 -13.00 0.60 13.87
C LEU A 124 -13.25 0.35 15.37
N ASN A 125 -13.96 -0.73 15.73
CA ASN A 125 -14.22 -1.05 17.14
C ASN A 125 -12.95 -1.43 17.92
N GLY A 126 -11.89 -1.85 17.21
CA GLY A 126 -10.61 -2.25 17.79
C GLY A 126 -9.46 -1.29 17.44
N SER A 127 -9.75 -0.12 16.89
CA SER A 127 -8.73 0.85 16.47
C SER A 127 -8.65 2.06 17.40
N ASP A 128 -7.58 2.82 17.32
CA ASP A 128 -7.44 4.09 18.06
C ASP A 128 -8.20 5.24 17.41
N GLU A 129 -8.54 5.13 16.12
CA GLU A 129 -9.34 6.12 15.41
C GLU A 129 -10.79 6.16 15.90
N SER A 130 -11.36 7.36 15.93
CA SER A 130 -12.76 7.59 16.36
C SER A 130 -13.78 7.54 15.22
N GLU A 131 -13.32 7.60 13.97
CA GLU A 131 -14.17 7.58 12.79
C GLU A 131 -13.53 6.77 11.65
N LEU A 132 -14.39 6.18 10.81
CA LEU A 132 -13.96 5.49 9.60
C LEU A 132 -13.90 6.48 8.43
N ILE A 133 -12.72 6.62 7.83
CA ILE A 133 -12.52 7.42 6.61
C ILE A 133 -12.32 6.49 5.41
N LEU A 134 -13.28 6.47 4.50
CA LEU A 134 -13.16 5.76 3.23
C LEU A 134 -12.52 6.66 2.17
N LYS A 135 -11.43 6.20 1.57
CA LYS A 135 -10.70 6.84 0.48
C LYS A 135 -11.01 6.11 -0.83
N LYS A 136 -11.25 6.86 -1.91
CA LYS A 136 -11.45 6.28 -3.24
C LYS A 136 -10.12 5.78 -3.80
N ILE A 137 -10.14 4.64 -4.47
CA ILE A 137 -9.03 4.09 -5.26
C ILE A 137 -9.50 3.92 -6.71
N ILE A 138 -8.64 4.30 -7.67
CA ILE A 138 -8.93 4.23 -9.10
C ILE A 138 -7.83 3.40 -9.74
N GLY A 139 -8.20 2.25 -10.29
CA GLY A 139 -7.30 1.39 -11.06
C GLY A 139 -7.39 1.68 -12.56
N GLN A 140 -6.72 0.86 -13.36
CA GLN A 140 -6.74 1.00 -14.81
C GLN A 140 -8.13 0.74 -15.40
N ASN A 141 -8.82 -0.30 -14.92
CA ASN A 141 -10.09 -0.79 -15.48
C ASN A 141 -11.25 -0.77 -14.46
N GLY A 142 -11.18 0.08 -13.43
CA GLY A 142 -12.24 0.17 -12.43
C GLY A 142 -11.93 1.09 -11.26
N SER A 143 -12.84 1.11 -10.28
CA SER A 143 -12.70 1.92 -9.08
C SER A 143 -13.21 1.19 -7.85
N GLY A 144 -12.82 1.67 -6.68
CA GLY A 144 -13.27 1.13 -5.41
C GLY A 144 -12.90 2.03 -4.25
N TYR A 145 -12.83 1.44 -3.06
CA TYR A 145 -12.64 2.17 -1.81
C TYR A 145 -11.69 1.42 -0.88
N TRP A 146 -11.05 2.14 0.03
CA TRP A 146 -10.19 1.59 1.06
C TRP A 146 -10.20 2.47 2.31
N PHE A 147 -9.74 1.92 3.42
CA PHE A 147 -9.47 2.63 4.66
C PHE A 147 -8.15 2.17 5.26
N ASN A 148 -7.66 2.93 6.23
CA ASN A 148 -6.56 2.52 7.10
C ASN A 148 -6.94 2.81 8.55
N LEU A 149 -6.66 1.86 9.43
CA LEU A 149 -6.93 1.94 10.86
C LEU A 149 -5.75 1.33 11.64
N SER A 150 -5.53 1.79 12.87
CA SER A 150 -4.63 1.11 13.80
C SER A 150 -5.29 -0.14 14.41
N ASP A 151 -4.48 -1.02 14.98
CA ASP A 151 -4.92 -2.05 15.91
C ASP A 151 -4.49 -1.66 17.33
N SER A 152 -5.46 -1.21 18.13
CA SER A 152 -5.23 -0.77 19.53
C SER A 152 -4.78 -1.91 20.46
N SER A 153 -4.95 -3.16 20.02
CA SER A 153 -4.56 -4.36 20.76
C SER A 153 -3.20 -4.95 20.36
N ALA A 154 -2.55 -4.38 19.33
CA ALA A 154 -1.30 -4.88 18.79
C ALA A 154 -0.17 -4.91 19.86
N GLY A 155 0.32 -6.12 20.12
CA GLY A 155 1.46 -6.38 20.98
C GLY A 155 2.82 -6.19 20.29
N PRO A 156 3.93 -6.36 21.04
CA PRO A 156 5.26 -6.34 20.46
C PRO A 156 5.42 -7.42 19.37
N GLY A 157 5.82 -7.00 18.16
CA GLY A 157 6.02 -7.88 17.01
C GLY A 157 4.75 -8.13 16.18
N GLU A 158 3.60 -7.61 16.59
CA GLU A 158 2.34 -7.68 15.83
C GLU A 158 2.19 -6.45 14.92
N TYR A 159 1.38 -6.61 13.87
CA TYR A 159 1.08 -5.53 12.94
C TYR A 159 0.23 -4.43 13.58
N GLN A 160 0.72 -3.20 13.55
CA GLN A 160 0.04 -2.05 14.18
C GLN A 160 -1.05 -1.41 13.32
N PHE A 161 -1.03 -1.63 12.00
CA PHE A 161 -1.95 -0.98 11.07
C PHE A 161 -2.52 -1.97 10.06
N LEU A 162 -3.81 -1.78 9.78
CA LEU A 162 -4.55 -2.46 8.72
C LEU A 162 -4.99 -1.44 7.67
N THR A 163 -4.49 -1.60 6.46
CA THR A 163 -5.05 -0.97 5.26
C THR A 163 -5.89 -2.00 4.53
N GLN A 164 -7.20 -1.76 4.38
CA GLN A 164 -8.09 -2.72 3.72
C GLN A 164 -8.97 -2.01 2.71
N GLY A 165 -9.29 -2.71 1.62
CA GLY A 165 -10.18 -2.17 0.60
C GLY A 165 -10.59 -3.19 -0.44
N ALA A 166 -11.29 -2.68 -1.44
CA ALA A 166 -11.68 -3.45 -2.60
C ALA A 166 -11.63 -2.59 -3.87
N LEU A 167 -11.29 -3.20 -5.00
CA LEU A 167 -11.17 -2.56 -6.31
C LEU A 167 -11.73 -3.49 -7.41
N ALA A 168 -12.64 -2.97 -8.24
CA ALA A 168 -13.06 -3.67 -9.46
C ALA A 168 -11.95 -3.62 -10.52
N VAL A 169 -11.69 -4.75 -11.17
CA VAL A 169 -10.69 -4.91 -12.24
C VAL A 169 -11.26 -5.80 -13.33
N GLY A 170 -11.83 -5.21 -14.38
CA GLY A 170 -12.52 -5.97 -15.42
C GLY A 170 -13.69 -6.75 -14.84
N GLU A 171 -13.67 -8.09 -14.96
CA GLU A 171 -14.70 -8.97 -14.40
C GLU A 171 -14.33 -9.53 -13.00
N LEU A 172 -13.22 -9.05 -12.42
CA LEU A 172 -12.73 -9.48 -11.12
C LEU A 172 -12.95 -8.40 -10.05
N LEU A 173 -13.24 -8.83 -8.84
CA LEU A 173 -13.17 -8.00 -7.63
C LEU A 173 -11.91 -8.37 -6.86
N LEU A 174 -11.04 -7.39 -6.65
CA LEU A 174 -9.88 -7.52 -5.78
C LEU A 174 -10.24 -7.04 -4.37
N ILE A 175 -10.20 -7.92 -3.38
CA ILE A 175 -10.29 -7.56 -1.96
C ILE A 175 -8.89 -7.66 -1.38
N PHE A 176 -8.41 -6.60 -0.75
CA PHE A 176 -7.05 -6.54 -0.24
C PHE A 176 -6.99 -6.14 1.23
N SER A 177 -6.04 -6.75 1.94
CA SER A 177 -5.66 -6.39 3.31
C SER A 177 -4.14 -6.29 3.39
N LEU A 178 -3.63 -5.11 3.71
CA LEU A 178 -2.24 -4.84 3.99
C LEU A 178 -2.08 -4.67 5.50
N PHE A 179 -1.21 -5.49 6.07
CA PHE A 179 -0.77 -5.42 7.45
C PHE A 179 0.65 -4.83 7.50
N SER A 180 0.85 -3.85 8.37
CA SER A 180 2.12 -3.14 8.48
C SER A 180 2.34 -2.54 9.87
N ASN A 181 3.59 -2.17 10.16
CA ASN A 181 3.98 -1.50 11.40
C ASN A 181 4.17 0.01 11.25
N ASP A 182 3.87 0.56 10.07
CA ASP A 182 4.09 1.97 9.77
C ASP A 182 2.89 2.57 9.02
N ASN A 183 2.32 3.63 9.60
CA ASN A 183 1.18 4.33 9.06
C ASN A 183 1.60 5.23 7.89
N GLU A 184 0.82 5.23 6.81
CA GLU A 184 1.11 6.01 5.60
C GLU A 184 2.52 5.76 5.04
N SER A 185 3.00 4.53 5.22
CA SER A 185 4.32 4.15 4.81
C SER A 185 4.46 4.10 3.29
N ILE A 186 5.71 4.21 2.86
CA ILE A 186 6.17 3.84 1.52
C ILE A 186 5.59 2.49 1.05
N LEU A 187 5.45 1.52 1.95
CA LEU A 187 4.95 0.18 1.64
C LEU A 187 3.45 0.20 1.37
N GLN A 188 2.68 1.02 2.11
CA GLN A 188 1.27 1.27 1.81
C GLN A 188 1.09 1.91 0.44
N GLU A 189 1.88 2.95 0.12
CA GLU A 189 1.81 3.58 -1.20
C GLU A 189 2.16 2.58 -2.32
N ALA A 190 3.20 1.76 -2.13
CA ALA A 190 3.59 0.72 -3.08
C ALA A 190 2.51 -0.36 -3.24
N ALA A 191 1.83 -0.77 -2.16
CA ALA A 191 0.72 -1.71 -2.21
C ALA A 191 -0.46 -1.15 -3.00
N LEU A 192 -0.88 0.07 -2.69
CA LEU A 192 -1.97 0.72 -3.41
C LEU A 192 -1.63 0.89 -4.89
N LYS A 193 -0.39 1.27 -5.25
CA LYS A 193 0.06 1.34 -6.65
C LYS A 193 0.05 -0.02 -7.35
N THR A 194 0.46 -1.08 -6.66
CA THR A 194 0.40 -2.46 -7.18
C THR A 194 -1.04 -2.84 -7.52
N ILE A 195 -1.97 -2.59 -6.59
CA ILE A 195 -3.41 -2.85 -6.77
C ILE A 195 -3.99 -1.98 -7.90
N MET A 196 -3.65 -0.69 -7.96
CA MET A 196 -4.11 0.22 -9.02
C MET A 196 -3.61 -0.17 -10.41
N SER A 197 -2.45 -0.83 -10.50
CA SER A 197 -1.88 -1.30 -11.75
C SER A 197 -2.55 -2.56 -12.29
N ALA A 198 -3.39 -3.21 -11.50
CA ALA A 198 -3.99 -4.48 -11.87
C ALA A 198 -4.85 -4.38 -13.13
N GLU A 199 -4.67 -5.36 -14.02
CA GLU A 199 -5.47 -5.54 -15.22
C GLU A 199 -5.98 -6.97 -15.30
N HIS A 200 -7.22 -7.11 -15.77
CA HIS A 200 -7.82 -8.39 -16.05
C HIS A 200 -7.86 -8.62 -17.56
N HIS A 201 -7.32 -9.76 -17.99
CA HIS A 201 -7.36 -10.20 -19.36
C HIS A 201 -8.21 -11.47 -19.45
N HIS A 202 -9.42 -11.33 -20.02
CA HIS A 202 -10.27 -12.46 -20.35
C HIS A 202 -9.55 -13.36 -21.37
N ARG A 203 -9.43 -14.65 -21.10
CA ARG A 203 -8.94 -15.61 -22.10
C ARG A 203 -10.08 -15.95 -23.04
N LYS A 204 -9.98 -15.62 -24.33
CA LYS A 204 -11.05 -15.83 -25.33
C LYS A 204 -11.27 -17.31 -25.74
N ASP A 205 -10.75 -18.27 -24.99
CA ASP A 205 -10.59 -19.64 -25.48
C ASP A 205 -11.39 -20.65 -24.64
N VAL A 206 -12.68 -20.78 -24.91
CA VAL A 206 -13.39 -22.07 -25.05
C VAL A 206 -14.55 -21.92 -26.04
#